data_AF-A0A849ZB09-F1
#
_entry.id   AF-A0A849ZB09-F1
#
_cell.length_a   1.000
_cell.length_b   1.000
_cell.length_c   1.000
_cell.angle_alpha   90.00
_cell.angle_beta   90.00
_cell.angle_gamma   90.00
#
_symmetry.space_group_name_H-M   'P 1'
#
loop_
_entity.id
_entity.type
_entity.pdbx_description
1 polymer ?
#
loop_
_entity_poly.entity_id
_entity_poly.type
_entity_poly.pdbx_seq_one_letter_code
_entity_poly.pdbx_strand_id
1 'polypeptide(L)'
;MPPSTRACSVLGTVLIASFSTASGCSSDPEPVALEASFELLDGFSYDTGKLPGSGPVQVSLVVSGSAVANVHLPAVASDASGDPALHAAGPGTIEISGGFALDGTLKVDQSGLPGYDGDIPGLADINLPISGSASVESFGIGAPATVSAAITPGDLPPIPLPGGVPGKLQLSVAEGSTVDVSLEGICATFDDGDATYQGTAVRGGTINIGIAVELEIPITGSKKFDIATVGVPIPESSYEVAASASDVTMADAPEGSSAAPACASAEEAGAGGAGEGGGDAGSTTATGGPITPACSTDEECGSGQGCSSQGECKPLTTVCVNQTVRVDKLHLVKGDREFGANGPLVMLQLFPGVNAEGITVQAQLTMTELGSDQSTGTATTLFSFPAAVDSVHMTPVELVYTDSNTTPDDAAGPDAFPFASCMGDTPGEDICDEPVCSYCEFQVGCFAVIEL
;
A
#
# COMPACT_ATOMS: atom_id res chain seq x y z
N MET A 1 17.21 -12.58 -61.86
CA MET A 1 17.50 -11.49 -60.91
C MET A 1 18.00 -12.13 -59.64
N PRO A 2 19.31 -12.11 -59.35
CA PRO A 2 19.86 -12.69 -58.13
C PRO A 2 19.80 -11.68 -56.96
N PRO A 3 19.78 -12.15 -55.71
CA PRO A 3 19.61 -11.30 -54.55
C PRO A 3 20.89 -10.54 -54.18
N SER A 4 20.70 -9.30 -53.74
CA SER A 4 21.70 -8.35 -53.29
C SER A 4 22.38 -8.81 -51.99
N THR A 5 23.68 -9.11 -52.06
CA THR A 5 24.55 -9.39 -50.91
C THR A 5 25.11 -8.07 -50.38
N ARG A 6 24.79 -7.70 -49.13
CA ARG A 6 25.43 -6.56 -48.43
C ARG A 6 26.79 -6.99 -47.90
N ALA A 7 27.83 -6.24 -48.26
CA ALA A 7 29.19 -6.44 -47.77
C ALA A 7 29.46 -5.57 -46.53
N CYS A 8 29.88 -6.19 -45.43
CA CYS A 8 30.47 -5.48 -44.29
C CYS A 8 31.94 -5.16 -44.59
N SER A 9 32.29 -3.87 -44.54
CA SER A 9 33.67 -3.38 -44.65
C SER A 9 34.31 -3.37 -43.27
N VAL A 10 35.48 -4.00 -43.13
CA VAL A 10 36.31 -4.00 -41.92
C VAL A 10 37.56 -3.17 -42.20
N LEU A 11 37.71 -2.04 -41.51
CA LEU A 11 38.98 -1.32 -41.39
C LEU A 11 39.60 -1.67 -40.03
N GLY A 12 40.78 -2.29 -40.06
CA GLY A 12 41.47 -2.79 -38.87
C GLY A 12 42.43 -1.80 -38.21
N THR A 13 42.70 -2.00 -36.92
CA THR A 13 44.02 -1.79 -36.30
C THR A 13 44.22 -2.78 -35.15
N VAL A 14 45.42 -3.35 -35.15
CA VAL A 14 46.05 -4.41 -34.34
C VAL A 14 45.69 -4.46 -32.84
N LEU A 15 45.24 -5.63 -32.36
CA LEU A 15 45.39 -6.10 -30.98
C LEU A 15 45.50 -7.65 -30.93
N ILE A 16 46.13 -8.15 -29.86
CA ILE A 16 46.70 -9.48 -29.63
C ILE A 16 45.70 -10.64 -29.83
N ALA A 17 46.18 -11.71 -30.46
CA ALA A 17 45.43 -12.91 -30.84
C ALA A 17 44.93 -13.72 -29.63
N SER A 18 43.61 -13.70 -29.41
CA SER A 18 42.84 -14.82 -28.88
C SER A 18 42.10 -15.47 -30.05
N PHE A 19 42.07 -16.80 -30.10
CA PHE A 19 41.28 -17.52 -31.11
C PHE A 19 39.78 -17.29 -30.84
N SER A 20 39.22 -16.24 -31.43
CA SER A 20 37.78 -16.08 -31.57
C SER A 20 37.30 -17.12 -32.58
N THR A 21 36.66 -18.18 -32.09
CA THR A 21 35.70 -18.94 -32.88
C THR A 21 34.75 -17.94 -33.53
N ALA A 22 34.65 -17.97 -34.86
CA ALA A 22 33.70 -17.16 -35.59
C ALA A 22 32.30 -17.47 -35.04
N SER A 23 31.77 -16.52 -34.27
CA SER A 23 30.39 -16.51 -33.80
C SER A 23 29.52 -16.56 -35.05
N GLY A 24 28.90 -17.72 -35.30
CA GLY A 24 27.82 -17.80 -36.27
C GLY A 24 26.80 -16.73 -35.91
N CYS A 25 26.24 -16.06 -36.91
CA CYS A 25 25.12 -15.14 -36.74
C CYS A 25 23.97 -15.94 -36.10
N SER A 26 23.91 -15.97 -34.77
CA SER A 26 22.73 -16.43 -34.04
C SER A 26 21.66 -15.42 -34.36
N SER A 27 20.71 -15.82 -35.21
CA SER A 27 19.52 -15.02 -35.53
C SER A 27 18.48 -15.20 -34.43
N ASP A 28 18.91 -15.29 -33.17
CA ASP A 28 17.98 -15.38 -32.06
C ASP A 28 17.22 -14.05 -32.04
N PRO A 29 15.89 -14.09 -32.15
CA PRO A 29 15.08 -12.89 -32.17
C PRO A 29 15.32 -12.10 -30.88
N GLU A 30 15.60 -10.81 -31.03
CA GLU A 30 15.79 -9.92 -29.90
C GLU A 30 14.45 -9.76 -29.17
N PRO A 31 14.39 -10.00 -27.85
CA PRO A 31 13.17 -9.81 -27.09
C PRO A 31 12.63 -8.39 -27.29
N VAL A 32 11.31 -8.27 -27.40
CA VAL A 32 10.66 -6.95 -27.36
C VAL A 32 10.56 -6.50 -25.90
N ALA A 33 10.85 -5.23 -25.65
CA ALA A 33 10.65 -4.61 -24.35
C ALA A 33 9.27 -3.95 -24.28
N LEU A 34 8.43 -4.39 -23.33
CA LEU A 34 7.23 -3.68 -22.94
C LEU A 34 7.60 -2.72 -21.80
N GLU A 35 7.50 -1.42 -22.06
CA GLU A 35 7.91 -0.37 -21.12
C GLU A 35 6.71 0.45 -20.63
N ALA A 36 6.66 0.71 -19.33
CA ALA A 36 5.72 1.64 -18.71
C ALA A 36 6.45 2.56 -17.72
N SER A 37 5.94 3.78 -17.57
CA SER A 37 6.46 4.77 -16.62
C SER A 37 5.31 5.52 -15.98
N PHE A 38 5.33 5.69 -14.66
CA PHE A 38 4.29 6.40 -13.92
C PHE A 38 4.85 7.15 -12.70
N GLU A 39 4.25 8.30 -12.41
CA GLU A 39 4.64 9.17 -11.29
C GLU A 39 4.03 8.66 -9.98
N LEU A 40 4.88 8.22 -9.07
CA LEU A 40 4.48 7.66 -7.77
C LEU A 40 4.06 8.73 -6.77
N LEU A 41 4.76 9.87 -6.75
CA LEU A 41 4.56 10.88 -5.71
C LEU A 41 3.98 12.18 -6.27
N ASP A 42 3.26 12.10 -7.40
CA ASP A 42 2.62 13.29 -7.96
C ASP A 42 1.69 13.95 -6.93
N GLY A 43 1.89 15.25 -6.72
CA GLY A 43 1.19 16.06 -5.74
C GLY A 43 1.41 15.68 -4.27
N PHE A 44 2.31 14.76 -3.92
CA PHE A 44 2.52 14.37 -2.51
C PHE A 44 3.11 15.53 -1.70
N SER A 45 2.41 15.91 -0.64
CA SER A 45 2.85 16.91 0.34
C SER A 45 2.28 16.60 1.72
N TYR A 46 3.12 16.68 2.75
CA TYR A 46 2.74 16.44 4.14
C TYR A 46 3.33 17.51 5.06
N ASP A 47 2.49 18.19 5.83
CA ASP A 47 2.91 19.16 6.87
C ASP A 47 2.86 18.49 8.24
N THR A 48 4.00 18.49 8.94
CA THR A 48 4.11 17.91 10.29
C THR A 48 3.37 18.72 11.36
N GLY A 49 2.95 19.94 11.05
CA GLY A 49 2.55 20.94 12.02
C GLY A 49 3.72 21.39 12.90
N LYS A 50 3.46 22.26 13.88
CA LYS A 50 4.49 22.75 14.82
C LYS A 50 4.81 21.69 15.88
N LEU A 51 6.08 21.35 16.00
CA LEU A 51 6.62 20.35 16.91
C LEU A 51 7.73 20.93 17.81
N PRO A 52 7.68 20.68 19.14
CA PRO A 52 6.47 20.30 19.86
C PRO A 52 5.37 21.36 19.69
N GLY A 53 4.11 21.00 19.91
CA GLY A 53 2.97 21.92 19.78
C GLY A 53 3.03 23.15 20.69
N SER A 54 3.86 23.11 21.74
CA SER A 54 4.21 24.25 22.58
C SER A 54 5.67 24.16 23.05
N GLY A 55 6.32 25.30 23.26
CA GLY A 55 7.69 25.33 23.79
C GLY A 55 8.48 26.57 23.33
N PRO A 56 9.69 26.78 23.88
CA PRO A 56 10.57 27.87 23.48
C PRO A 56 11.22 27.65 22.11
N VAL A 57 11.15 26.43 21.56
CA VAL A 57 11.62 26.10 20.21
C VAL A 57 10.57 25.21 19.57
N GLN A 58 10.11 25.57 18.38
CA GLN A 58 9.13 24.80 17.60
C GLN A 58 9.57 24.76 16.14
N VAL A 59 9.42 23.61 15.49
CA VAL A 59 9.73 23.38 14.07
C VAL A 59 8.49 22.81 13.39
N SER A 60 8.16 23.30 12.19
CA SER A 60 7.21 22.66 11.28
C SER A 60 7.93 22.36 9.98
N LEU A 61 7.78 21.14 9.48
CA LEU A 61 8.33 20.70 8.22
C LEU A 61 7.20 20.38 7.25
N VAL A 62 7.38 20.77 6.00
CA VAL A 62 6.60 20.29 4.86
C VAL A 62 7.50 19.37 4.07
N VAL A 63 7.08 18.11 3.94
CA VAL A 63 7.77 17.11 3.13
C VAL A 63 7.02 16.96 1.83
N SER A 64 7.71 17.17 0.71
CA SER A 64 7.15 16.97 -0.63
C SER A 64 7.97 15.92 -1.37
N GLY A 65 7.32 15.14 -2.22
CA GLY A 65 7.95 14.01 -2.90
C GLY A 65 7.78 14.09 -4.40
N SER A 66 8.76 13.57 -5.13
CA SER A 66 8.64 13.30 -6.56
C SER A 66 9.37 12.00 -6.85
N ALA A 67 8.69 11.03 -7.45
CA ALA A 67 9.31 9.77 -7.83
C ALA A 67 8.60 9.16 -9.03
N VAL A 68 9.35 8.40 -9.81
CA VAL A 68 8.89 7.69 -11.00
C VAL A 68 9.22 6.22 -10.83
N ALA A 69 8.26 5.36 -11.15
CA ALA A 69 8.48 3.94 -11.37
C ALA A 69 8.60 3.68 -12.87
N ASN A 70 9.65 2.95 -13.27
CA ASN A 70 9.83 2.44 -14.62
C ASN A 70 9.71 0.93 -14.57
N VAL A 71 8.87 0.37 -15.44
CA VAL A 71 8.63 -1.06 -15.58
C VAL A 71 9.14 -1.48 -16.94
N HIS A 72 9.99 -2.50 -16.98
CA HIS A 72 10.55 -3.07 -18.20
C HIS A 72 10.30 -4.57 -18.21
N LEU A 73 9.49 -5.04 -19.17
CA LEU A 73 9.07 -6.44 -19.26
C LEU A 73 9.52 -7.02 -20.60
N PRO A 74 10.57 -7.84 -20.63
CA PRO A 74 11.02 -8.48 -21.85
C PRO A 74 10.03 -9.56 -22.28
N ALA A 75 9.60 -9.54 -23.54
CA ALA A 75 8.60 -10.43 -24.10
C ALA A 75 9.03 -11.00 -25.45
N VAL A 76 8.44 -12.13 -25.80
CA VAL A 76 8.54 -12.78 -27.11
C VAL A 76 7.13 -13.15 -27.56
N ALA A 77 6.75 -12.73 -28.76
CA ALA A 77 5.52 -13.19 -29.40
C ALA A 77 5.75 -14.54 -30.09
N SER A 78 4.86 -15.50 -29.89
CA SER A 78 4.96 -16.85 -30.46
C SER A 78 3.58 -17.34 -30.92
N ASP A 79 3.55 -18.12 -31.99
CA ASP A 79 2.34 -18.77 -32.53
C ASP A 79 2.43 -20.31 -32.46
N ALA A 80 3.26 -20.85 -31.55
CA ALA A 80 3.55 -22.28 -31.49
C ALA A 80 2.31 -23.20 -31.37
N SER A 81 1.19 -22.69 -30.86
CA SER A 81 -0.11 -23.40 -30.75
C SER A 81 -1.10 -23.10 -31.88
N GLY A 82 -0.75 -22.23 -32.84
CA GLY A 82 -1.64 -21.70 -33.88
C GLY A 82 -2.43 -20.46 -33.46
N ASP A 83 -2.33 -20.06 -32.19
CA ASP A 83 -2.92 -18.85 -31.62
C ASP A 83 -1.77 -17.96 -31.11
N PRO A 84 -1.56 -16.75 -31.66
CA PRO A 84 -0.49 -15.87 -31.22
C PRO A 84 -0.63 -15.47 -29.74
N ALA A 85 0.47 -15.55 -28.99
CA ALA A 85 0.52 -15.19 -27.58
C ALA A 85 1.86 -14.54 -27.19
N LEU A 86 1.85 -13.77 -26.10
CA LEU A 86 3.07 -13.25 -25.48
C LEU A 86 3.61 -14.19 -24.42
N HIS A 87 4.93 -14.38 -24.44
CA HIS A 87 5.71 -15.13 -23.47
C HIS A 87 6.74 -14.22 -22.83
N ALA A 88 6.99 -14.37 -21.54
CA ALA A 88 8.08 -13.66 -20.87
C ALA A 88 9.42 -14.17 -21.43
N ALA A 89 10.29 -13.24 -21.86
CA ALA A 89 11.60 -13.55 -22.43
C ALA A 89 12.74 -13.49 -21.39
N GLY A 90 12.37 -13.49 -20.11
CA GLY A 90 13.26 -13.34 -18.96
C GLY A 90 12.53 -12.63 -17.82
N PRO A 91 13.21 -12.40 -16.68
CA PRO A 91 12.67 -11.56 -15.63
C PRO A 91 12.56 -10.12 -16.14
N GLY A 92 11.42 -9.49 -15.89
CA GLY A 92 11.27 -8.04 -16.00
C GLY A 92 11.91 -7.32 -14.84
N THR A 93 11.91 -5.99 -14.88
CA THR A 93 12.37 -5.13 -13.81
C THR A 93 11.36 -4.04 -13.51
N ILE A 94 11.26 -3.69 -12.23
CA ILE A 94 10.64 -2.44 -11.77
C ILE A 94 11.71 -1.63 -11.06
N GLU A 95 11.87 -0.37 -11.47
CA GLU A 95 12.86 0.56 -10.93
C GLU A 95 12.16 1.82 -10.42
N ILE A 96 12.44 2.20 -9.17
CA ILE A 96 11.99 3.45 -8.57
C ILE A 96 13.18 4.42 -8.56
N SER A 97 12.93 5.66 -8.96
CA SER A 97 13.88 6.76 -8.78
C SER A 97 13.17 8.05 -8.41
N GLY A 98 13.77 8.87 -7.56
CA GLY A 98 13.17 10.13 -7.14
C GLY A 98 13.83 10.72 -5.90
N GLY A 99 13.05 11.49 -5.15
CA GLY A 99 13.45 11.97 -3.83
C GLY A 99 12.39 12.80 -3.14
N PHE A 100 12.72 13.23 -1.93
CA PHE A 100 11.91 14.14 -1.13
C PHE A 100 12.62 15.47 -0.91
N ALA A 101 11.88 16.55 -1.07
CA ALA A 101 12.30 17.91 -0.73
C ALA A 101 11.66 18.33 0.60
N LEU A 102 12.40 19.13 1.36
CA LEU A 102 11.97 19.65 2.65
C LEU A 102 11.76 21.17 2.57
N ASP A 103 10.68 21.64 3.16
CA ASP A 103 10.47 23.05 3.49
C ASP A 103 9.99 23.15 4.95
N GLY A 104 9.92 24.35 5.52
CA GLY A 104 9.55 24.46 6.92
C GLY A 104 9.78 25.81 7.57
N THR A 105 9.20 25.94 8.76
CA THR A 105 9.28 27.12 9.60
C THR A 105 9.86 26.79 10.97
N LEU A 106 10.57 27.75 11.54
CA LEU A 106 11.14 27.69 12.88
C LEU A 106 10.57 28.83 13.72
N LYS A 107 10.21 28.52 14.96
CA LYS A 107 9.93 29.50 15.99
C LYS A 107 10.87 29.31 17.18
N VAL A 108 11.55 30.38 17.58
CA VAL A 108 12.41 30.43 18.75
C VAL A 108 11.95 31.58 19.64
N ASP A 109 11.55 31.24 20.86
CA ASP A 109 11.21 32.14 21.96
C ASP A 109 11.96 31.70 23.23
N GLN A 110 13.30 31.71 23.12
CA GLN A 110 14.20 31.28 24.18
C GLN A 110 14.84 32.50 24.84
N SER A 111 14.65 32.62 26.15
CA SER A 111 15.25 33.71 26.94
C SER A 111 16.77 33.78 26.75
N GLY A 112 17.28 34.99 26.52
CA GLY A 112 18.69 35.27 26.27
C GLY A 112 19.11 35.27 24.80
N LEU A 113 18.20 34.95 23.87
CA LEU A 113 18.42 34.97 22.43
C LEU A 113 17.44 35.94 21.72
N PRO A 114 17.77 36.42 20.51
CA PRO A 114 16.78 37.10 19.69
C PRO A 114 15.64 36.13 19.35
N GLY A 115 14.40 36.59 19.46
CA GLY A 115 13.24 35.80 19.04
C GLY A 115 13.18 35.64 17.52
N TYR A 116 12.64 34.52 17.07
CA TYR A 116 12.47 34.21 15.65
C TYR A 116 11.15 33.49 15.40
N ASP A 117 10.47 33.80 14.29
CA ASP A 117 9.27 33.08 13.80
C ASP A 117 9.21 33.28 12.27
N GLY A 118 9.58 32.26 11.50
CA GLY A 118 9.66 32.35 10.03
C GLY A 118 10.29 31.12 9.36
N ASP A 119 10.54 31.24 8.06
CA ASP A 119 11.02 30.15 7.19
C ASP A 119 12.48 29.74 7.47
N ILE A 120 12.82 28.47 7.23
CA ILE A 120 14.18 27.95 7.45
C ILE A 120 14.97 27.96 6.12
N PRO A 121 15.90 28.91 5.91
CA PRO A 121 16.64 29.00 4.65
C PRO A 121 17.55 27.77 4.44
N GLY A 122 17.67 27.32 3.19
CA GLY A 122 18.51 26.18 2.81
C GLY A 122 17.86 24.82 3.03
N LEU A 123 16.66 24.76 3.62
CA LEU A 123 15.92 23.51 3.80
C LEU A 123 15.47 22.94 2.44
N ALA A 124 15.04 23.81 1.52
CA ALA A 124 14.68 23.47 0.14
C ALA A 124 15.84 22.92 -0.71
N ASP A 125 17.10 23.14 -0.28
CA ASP A 125 18.28 22.58 -0.95
C ASP A 125 18.55 21.12 -0.54
N ILE A 126 17.86 20.62 0.48
CA ILE A 126 17.95 19.22 0.92
C ILE A 126 17.06 18.37 0.03
N ASN A 127 17.69 17.43 -0.67
CA ASN A 127 17.02 16.35 -1.38
C ASN A 127 17.36 15.02 -0.71
N LEU A 128 16.35 14.22 -0.40
CA LEU A 128 16.49 12.86 0.12
C LEU A 128 16.28 11.89 -1.05
N PRO A 129 17.36 11.45 -1.73
CA PRO A 129 17.22 10.60 -2.90
C PRO A 129 16.64 9.24 -2.50
N ILE A 130 15.79 8.71 -3.37
CA ILE A 130 15.29 7.34 -3.26
C ILE A 130 15.62 6.58 -4.55
N SER A 131 15.97 5.32 -4.38
CA SER A 131 16.18 4.39 -5.48
C SER A 131 15.88 2.97 -5.02
N GLY A 132 15.20 2.20 -5.86
CA GLY A 132 14.92 0.79 -5.60
C GLY A 132 14.77 0.04 -6.91
N SER A 133 15.07 -1.25 -6.92
CA SER A 133 14.86 -2.10 -8.08
C SER A 133 14.47 -3.51 -7.64
N ALA A 134 13.52 -4.13 -8.32
CA ALA A 134 13.20 -5.55 -8.13
C ALA A 134 12.97 -6.24 -9.48
N SER A 135 13.18 -7.56 -9.51
CA SER A 135 12.83 -8.38 -10.66
C SER A 135 11.34 -8.73 -10.64
N VAL A 136 10.73 -8.85 -11.82
CA VAL A 136 9.33 -9.19 -12.02
C VAL A 136 9.27 -10.48 -12.83
N GLU A 137 8.91 -11.59 -12.19
CA GLU A 137 8.80 -12.88 -12.87
C GLU A 137 7.48 -12.95 -13.65
N SER A 138 7.50 -13.52 -14.86
CA SER A 138 6.29 -13.83 -15.64
C SER A 138 5.29 -12.67 -15.74
N PHE A 139 5.77 -11.45 -16.03
CA PHE A 139 4.96 -10.23 -16.10
C PHE A 139 4.26 -9.81 -14.79
N GLY A 140 4.57 -10.45 -13.66
CA GLY A 140 3.89 -10.24 -12.38
C GLY A 140 2.45 -10.78 -12.35
N ILE A 141 2.09 -11.65 -13.29
CA ILE A 141 0.71 -12.18 -13.40
C ILE A 141 0.51 -13.32 -12.41
N GLY A 142 -0.47 -13.15 -11.51
CA GLY A 142 -0.80 -14.12 -10.46
C GLY A 142 0.20 -14.18 -9.29
N ALA A 143 1.28 -13.39 -9.35
CA ALA A 143 2.26 -13.24 -8.28
C ALA A 143 2.78 -11.80 -8.28
N PRO A 144 2.24 -10.91 -7.41
CA PRO A 144 2.68 -9.53 -7.33
C PRO A 144 4.17 -9.43 -7.02
N ALA A 145 4.84 -8.48 -7.67
CA ALA A 145 6.23 -8.14 -7.43
C ALA A 145 6.31 -6.85 -6.62
N THR A 146 6.94 -6.92 -5.44
CA THR A 146 7.13 -5.73 -4.58
C THR A 146 8.57 -5.24 -4.68
N VAL A 147 8.72 -3.94 -4.93
CA VAL A 147 9.99 -3.21 -4.81
C VAL A 147 9.90 -2.25 -3.63
N SER A 148 10.97 -2.20 -2.84
CA SER A 148 11.14 -1.23 -1.76
C SER A 148 12.32 -0.33 -2.08
N ALA A 149 12.06 0.96 -2.22
CA ALA A 149 13.07 2.00 -2.33
C ALA A 149 13.38 2.54 -0.93
N ALA A 150 14.39 1.97 -0.29
CA ALA A 150 14.84 2.41 1.02
C ALA A 150 15.53 3.79 0.93
N ILE A 151 15.22 4.66 1.89
CA ILE A 151 15.91 5.94 2.06
C ILE A 151 17.08 5.70 3.01
N THR A 152 18.30 6.09 2.59
CA THR A 152 19.51 5.82 3.37
C THR A 152 19.42 6.53 4.73
N PRO A 153 19.46 5.80 5.86
CA PRO A 153 19.46 6.42 7.18
C PRO A 153 20.74 7.23 7.40
N GLY A 154 20.64 8.35 8.10
CA GLY A 154 21.79 9.17 8.42
C GLY A 154 21.46 10.61 8.79
N ASP A 155 22.46 11.31 9.31
CA ASP A 155 22.39 12.73 9.60
C ASP A 155 22.48 13.54 8.31
N LEU A 156 21.59 14.52 8.16
CA LEU A 156 21.64 15.49 7.06
C LEU A 156 22.64 16.61 7.38
N PRO A 157 23.12 17.34 6.37
CA PRO A 157 23.94 18.52 6.61
C PRO A 157 23.25 19.50 7.57
N PRO A 158 23.94 20.00 8.61
CA PRO A 158 23.34 20.92 9.56
C PRO A 158 23.01 22.27 8.89
N ILE A 159 21.85 22.83 9.22
CA ILE A 159 21.39 24.11 8.68
C ILE A 159 21.58 25.20 9.75
N PRO A 160 22.33 26.29 9.50
CA PRO A 160 22.43 27.40 10.43
C PRO A 160 21.07 28.02 10.74
N LEU A 161 20.83 28.40 12.00
CA LEU A 161 19.54 28.99 12.35
C LEU A 161 19.38 30.42 11.78
N PRO A 162 18.19 30.77 11.28
CA PRO A 162 17.92 32.08 10.69
C PRO A 162 17.78 33.18 11.75
N GLY A 163 17.62 34.43 11.27
CA GLY A 163 17.28 35.58 12.13
C GLY A 163 18.39 36.00 13.10
N GLY A 164 19.62 35.53 12.92
CA GLY A 164 20.74 35.80 13.82
C GLY A 164 20.67 35.02 15.14
N VAL A 165 19.82 33.99 15.23
CA VAL A 165 19.82 33.03 16.34
C VAL A 165 21.09 32.17 16.22
N PRO A 166 22.02 32.21 17.19
CA PRO A 166 23.21 31.37 17.13
C PRO A 166 22.86 29.90 17.34
N GLY A 167 23.29 29.03 16.43
CA GLY A 167 23.01 27.60 16.49
C GLY A 167 22.76 26.95 15.13
N LYS A 168 22.23 25.72 15.15
CA LYS A 168 21.89 24.94 13.95
C LYS A 168 20.66 24.05 14.15
N LEU A 169 19.94 23.81 13.06
CA LEU A 169 18.98 22.72 12.91
C LEU A 169 19.74 21.48 12.44
N GLN A 170 19.53 20.37 13.14
CA GLN A 170 20.04 19.05 12.77
C GLN A 170 18.85 18.16 12.42
N LEU A 171 18.84 17.66 11.19
CA LEU A 171 17.86 16.69 10.71
C LEU A 171 18.54 15.34 10.50
N SER A 172 17.78 14.26 10.62
CA SER A 172 18.24 12.92 10.29
C SER A 172 17.12 12.09 9.69
N VAL A 173 17.49 11.13 8.84
CA VAL A 173 16.58 10.08 8.36
C VAL A 173 16.81 8.85 9.22
N ALA A 174 15.76 8.36 9.87
CA ALA A 174 15.82 7.16 10.69
C ALA A 174 15.62 5.89 9.85
N GLU A 175 16.04 4.76 10.41
CA GLU A 175 15.83 3.43 9.82
C GLU A 175 14.34 3.16 9.56
N GLY A 176 14.07 2.28 8.58
CA GLY A 176 12.71 1.93 8.17
C GLY A 176 11.99 2.96 7.30
N SER A 177 12.70 3.97 6.79
CA SER A 177 12.16 4.91 5.81
C SER A 177 12.15 4.27 4.40
N THR A 178 10.97 4.09 3.80
CA THR A 178 10.79 3.38 2.52
C THR A 178 9.71 4.03 1.64
N VAL A 179 9.86 3.82 0.33
CA VAL A 179 8.76 3.92 -0.64
C VAL A 179 8.58 2.54 -1.26
N ASP A 180 7.42 1.95 -1.07
CA ASP A 180 7.11 0.60 -1.52
C ASP A 180 6.17 0.66 -2.73
N VAL A 181 6.40 -0.18 -3.74
CA VAL A 181 5.49 -0.36 -4.89
C VAL A 181 5.28 -1.84 -5.11
N SER A 182 4.02 -2.26 -5.13
CA SER A 182 3.59 -3.62 -5.49
C SER A 182 2.97 -3.60 -6.87
N LEU A 183 3.59 -4.26 -7.84
CA LEU A 183 3.10 -4.41 -9.21
C LEU A 183 2.43 -5.79 -9.37
N GLU A 184 1.22 -5.81 -9.90
CA GLU A 184 0.50 -7.02 -10.29
C GLU A 184 0.09 -6.94 -11.76
N GLY A 185 0.52 -7.92 -12.55
CA GLY A 185 0.10 -8.05 -13.94
C GLY A 185 -1.28 -8.67 -14.03
N ILE A 186 -2.10 -8.16 -14.96
CA ILE A 186 -3.43 -8.72 -15.23
C ILE A 186 -3.37 -9.59 -16.49
N CYS A 187 -2.83 -9.04 -17.58
CA CYS A 187 -2.84 -9.69 -18.89
C CYS A 187 -1.74 -9.15 -19.83
N ALA A 188 -1.44 -9.93 -20.87
CA ALA A 188 -0.64 -9.49 -21.99
C ALA A 188 -1.11 -10.14 -23.30
N THR A 189 -1.26 -9.35 -24.37
CA THR A 189 -1.76 -9.80 -25.69
C THR A 189 -0.80 -9.39 -26.79
N PHE A 190 -0.69 -10.25 -27.81
CA PHE A 190 -0.10 -9.89 -29.09
C PHE A 190 -1.17 -9.99 -30.18
N ASP A 191 -1.36 -8.92 -30.96
CA ASP A 191 -2.29 -8.87 -32.10
C ASP A 191 -1.70 -8.03 -33.24
N ASP A 192 -1.73 -8.54 -34.47
CA ASP A 192 -1.24 -7.89 -35.70
C ASP A 192 0.13 -7.15 -35.60
N GLY A 193 1.07 -7.68 -34.81
CA GLY A 193 2.39 -7.06 -34.63
C GLY A 193 2.47 -6.06 -33.46
N ASP A 194 1.37 -5.83 -32.75
CA ASP A 194 1.32 -5.02 -31.53
C ASP A 194 1.27 -5.94 -30.29
N ALA A 195 2.22 -5.73 -29.39
CA ALA A 195 2.28 -6.35 -28.07
C ALA A 195 1.77 -5.36 -27.02
N THR A 196 0.88 -5.81 -26.14
CA THR A 196 0.30 -4.98 -25.07
C THR A 196 0.33 -5.72 -23.74
N TYR A 197 0.45 -4.95 -22.65
CA TYR A 197 0.41 -5.42 -21.28
C TYR A 197 -0.45 -4.49 -20.43
N GLN A 198 -1.22 -5.08 -19.51
CA GLN A 198 -1.97 -4.35 -18.50
C GLN A 198 -1.71 -4.93 -17.12
N GLY A 199 -1.59 -4.05 -16.14
CA GLY A 199 -1.44 -4.37 -14.73
C GLY A 199 -1.87 -3.24 -13.83
N THR A 200 -1.73 -3.44 -12.53
CA THR A 200 -1.94 -2.45 -11.49
C THR A 200 -0.69 -2.32 -10.64
N ALA A 201 -0.42 -1.12 -10.16
CA ALA A 201 0.62 -0.89 -9.17
C ALA A 201 0.03 -0.17 -7.97
N VAL A 202 0.37 -0.61 -6.76
CA VAL A 202 -0.01 0.04 -5.50
C VAL A 202 1.25 0.58 -4.84
N ARG A 203 1.31 1.88 -4.58
CA ARG A 203 2.40 2.48 -3.80
C ARG A 203 2.02 2.58 -2.32
N GLY A 204 3.00 2.61 -1.43
CA GLY A 204 2.87 3.01 -0.02
C GLY A 204 4.22 3.35 0.61
N GLY A 205 4.26 3.48 1.94
CA GLY A 205 5.51 3.60 2.70
C GLY A 205 5.49 4.64 3.81
N THR A 206 6.66 4.95 4.34
CA THR A 206 6.83 5.94 5.42
C THR A 206 8.22 6.58 5.37
N ILE A 207 8.34 7.81 5.85
CA ILE A 207 9.62 8.50 6.03
C ILE A 207 9.74 8.91 7.48
N ASN A 208 10.78 8.45 8.17
CA ASN A 208 11.01 8.79 9.56
C ASN A 208 12.06 9.91 9.65
N ILE A 209 11.66 11.12 10.01
CA ILE A 209 12.54 12.30 10.11
C ILE A 209 12.79 12.65 11.58
N GLY A 210 14.04 12.56 12.01
CA GLY A 210 14.51 13.08 13.29
C GLY A 210 14.79 14.58 13.21
N ILE A 211 14.32 15.33 14.21
CA ILE A 211 14.44 16.79 14.28
C ILE A 211 15.11 17.17 15.60
N ALA A 212 16.22 17.90 15.53
CA ALA A 212 16.86 18.49 16.70
C ALA A 212 17.33 19.92 16.42
N VAL A 213 17.26 20.80 17.41
CA VAL A 213 17.77 22.18 17.34
C VAL A 213 18.85 22.36 18.38
N GLU A 214 20.02 22.80 17.97
CA GLU A 214 21.11 23.19 18.87
C GLU A 214 21.20 24.71 18.90
N LEU A 215 21.00 25.31 20.07
CA LEU A 215 21.15 26.75 20.31
C LEU A 215 22.48 27.03 21.00
N GLU A 216 23.22 28.01 20.49
CA GLU A 216 24.42 28.54 21.16
C GLU A 216 24.03 29.75 22.01
N ILE A 217 23.89 29.54 23.32
CA ILE A 217 23.46 30.59 24.23
C ILE A 217 24.71 31.30 24.80
N PRO A 218 24.82 32.63 24.68
CA PRO A 218 25.91 33.38 25.30
C PRO A 218 26.01 33.04 26.78
N ILE A 219 27.23 32.78 27.27
CA ILE A 219 27.54 32.45 28.68
C ILE A 219 27.24 31.00 29.06
N THR A 220 26.11 30.42 28.67
CA THR A 220 25.74 29.05 29.09
C THR A 220 26.21 27.94 28.14
N GLY A 221 26.66 28.29 26.92
CA GLY A 221 27.14 27.33 25.92
C GLY A 221 26.04 26.73 25.06
N SER A 222 26.34 25.63 24.36
CA SER A 222 25.39 24.92 23.49
C SER A 222 24.31 24.20 24.31
N LYS A 223 23.05 24.36 23.89
CA LYS A 223 21.90 23.62 24.41
C LYS A 223 21.18 22.93 23.25
N LYS A 224 21.10 21.60 23.31
CA LYS A 224 20.37 20.77 22.34
C LYS A 224 18.92 20.57 22.78
N PHE A 225 18.01 20.67 21.84
CA PHE A 225 16.59 20.35 21.97
C PHE A 225 16.28 19.22 20.99
N ASP A 226 16.03 18.02 21.49
CA ASP A 226 15.50 16.92 20.68
C ASP A 226 13.98 17.16 20.53
N ILE A 227 13.56 17.53 19.32
CA ILE A 227 12.19 18.01 19.07
C ILE A 227 11.23 16.83 18.95
N ALA A 228 11.47 15.96 17.97
CA ALA A 228 10.68 14.77 17.70
C ALA A 228 11.38 13.89 16.65
N THR A 229 10.93 12.64 16.56
CA THR A 229 11.03 11.83 15.35
C THR A 229 9.62 11.70 14.78
N VAL A 230 9.44 12.10 13.53
CA VAL A 230 8.12 12.14 12.87
C VAL A 230 8.08 11.09 11.77
N GLY A 231 7.10 10.19 11.83
CA GLY A 231 6.75 9.34 10.70
C GLY A 231 5.83 10.10 9.75
N VAL A 232 6.30 10.33 8.53
CA VAL A 232 5.55 10.95 7.45
C VAL A 232 4.95 9.82 6.60
N PRO A 233 3.64 9.55 6.73
CA PRO A 233 3.01 8.45 6.01
C PRO A 233 2.93 8.77 4.51
N ILE A 234 3.26 7.79 3.68
CA ILE A 234 2.99 7.84 2.25
C ILE A 234 1.71 7.01 2.05
N PRO A 235 0.56 7.67 1.82
CA PRO A 235 -0.71 6.97 1.72
C PRO A 235 -0.72 6.05 0.50
N GLU A 236 -1.49 4.98 0.61
CA GLU A 236 -1.65 4.05 -0.50
C GLU A 236 -2.31 4.74 -1.70
N SER A 237 -1.84 4.40 -2.89
CA SER A 237 -2.43 4.88 -4.14
C SER A 237 -2.24 3.82 -5.22
N SER A 238 -3.29 3.59 -6.00
CA SER A 238 -3.30 2.64 -7.10
C SER A 238 -3.07 3.34 -8.44
N TYR A 239 -2.37 2.67 -9.34
CA TYR A 239 -2.02 3.13 -10.68
C TYR A 239 -2.36 2.03 -11.68
N GLU A 240 -2.99 2.41 -12.78
CA GLU A 240 -3.08 1.52 -13.94
C GLU A 240 -1.73 1.55 -14.68
N VAL A 241 -1.20 0.36 -14.96
CA VAL A 241 0.06 0.19 -15.68
C VAL A 241 -0.26 -0.40 -17.05
N ALA A 242 0.00 0.37 -18.10
CA ALA A 242 -0.15 -0.07 -19.48
C ALA A 242 1.19 0.09 -20.20
N ALA A 243 1.61 -0.97 -20.90
CA ALA A 243 2.79 -0.96 -21.75
C ALA A 243 2.43 -1.51 -23.13
N SER A 244 3.08 -1.00 -24.17
CA SER A 244 2.86 -1.45 -25.54
C SER A 244 4.13 -1.36 -26.37
N ALA A 245 4.28 -2.27 -27.33
CA ALA A 245 5.31 -2.23 -28.35
C ALA A 245 4.71 -2.62 -29.71
N SER A 246 5.17 -1.97 -30.78
CA SER A 246 4.71 -2.21 -32.16
C SER A 246 5.80 -2.85 -33.01
N ASP A 247 5.43 -3.31 -34.21
CA ASP A 247 6.32 -3.98 -35.17
C ASP A 247 7.01 -5.23 -34.57
N VAL A 248 6.32 -5.90 -33.65
CA VAL A 248 6.82 -7.10 -32.97
C VAL A 248 6.75 -8.29 -33.90
N THR A 249 7.91 -8.92 -34.14
CA THR A 249 8.00 -10.14 -34.94
C THR A 249 7.82 -11.39 -34.09
N MET A 250 7.13 -12.38 -34.62
CA MET A 250 7.01 -13.69 -33.98
C MET A 250 8.36 -14.42 -33.93
N ALA A 251 8.50 -15.26 -32.91
CA ALA A 251 9.69 -16.00 -32.56
C ALA A 251 9.32 -17.28 -31.79
N ASP A 252 10.26 -18.22 -31.69
CA ASP A 252 10.06 -19.41 -30.86
C ASP A 252 9.95 -19.00 -29.38
N ALA A 253 8.93 -19.53 -28.70
CA ALA A 253 8.74 -19.29 -27.26
C ALA A 253 9.95 -19.81 -26.46
N PRO A 254 10.43 -19.06 -25.44
CA PRO A 254 11.48 -19.55 -24.55
C PRO A 254 11.10 -20.88 -23.90
N GLU A 255 12.06 -21.80 -23.80
CA GLU A 255 11.84 -23.12 -23.20
C GLU A 255 11.33 -22.99 -21.75
N GLY A 256 10.20 -23.64 -21.45
CA GLY A 256 9.58 -23.61 -20.12
C GLY A 256 8.75 -22.36 -19.81
N SER A 257 8.64 -21.39 -20.74
CA SER A 257 7.74 -20.25 -20.59
C SER A 257 6.27 -20.65 -20.79
N SER A 258 5.37 -20.00 -20.06
CA SER A 258 3.93 -20.09 -20.27
C SER A 258 3.44 -18.84 -21.00
N ALA A 259 2.46 -19.01 -21.89
CA ALA A 259 1.77 -17.89 -22.52
C ALA A 259 1.05 -17.06 -21.44
N ALA A 260 1.17 -15.74 -21.51
CA ALA A 260 0.40 -14.84 -20.66
C ALA A 260 -1.09 -14.93 -21.01
N PRO A 261 -2.00 -14.74 -20.03
CA PRO A 261 -3.42 -14.59 -20.33
C PRO A 261 -3.64 -13.35 -21.21
N ALA A 262 -4.44 -13.51 -22.26
CA ALA A 262 -4.78 -12.41 -23.17
C ALA A 262 -5.66 -11.36 -22.48
N CYS A 263 -5.36 -10.09 -22.73
CA CYS A 263 -6.22 -8.96 -22.41
C CYS A 263 -7.51 -9.04 -23.21
N ALA A 264 -8.64 -8.76 -22.54
CA ALA A 264 -9.94 -8.71 -23.20
C ALA A 264 -9.92 -7.62 -24.29
N SER A 265 -10.20 -8.00 -25.54
CA SER A 265 -10.40 -7.04 -26.61
C SER A 265 -11.68 -6.26 -26.32
N ALA A 266 -11.62 -4.93 -26.41
CA ALA A 266 -12.77 -4.06 -26.18
C ALA A 266 -13.93 -4.28 -27.18
N GLU A 267 -13.75 -5.12 -28.19
CA GLU A 267 -14.67 -5.30 -29.31
C GLU A 267 -15.79 -6.32 -29.07
N GLU A 268 -15.78 -7.11 -27.99
CA GLU A 268 -16.85 -8.10 -27.72
C GLU A 268 -18.02 -7.59 -26.85
N ALA A 269 -18.10 -6.29 -26.54
CA ALA A 269 -19.29 -5.70 -25.92
C ALA A 269 -20.46 -5.47 -26.92
N GLY A 270 -20.37 -6.01 -28.14
CA GLY A 270 -21.28 -5.74 -29.26
C GLY A 270 -22.32 -6.83 -29.52
N ALA A 271 -23.56 -6.52 -29.11
CA ALA A 271 -24.83 -7.01 -29.68
C ALA A 271 -25.17 -8.50 -29.55
N GLY A 272 -25.80 -8.84 -28.42
CA GLY A 272 -26.71 -9.99 -28.36
C GLY A 272 -27.81 -9.86 -29.43
N GLY A 273 -27.62 -10.57 -30.54
CA GLY A 273 -28.62 -10.73 -31.59
C GLY A 273 -29.85 -11.44 -31.04
N ALA A 274 -30.97 -10.72 -31.01
CA ALA A 274 -32.28 -11.29 -30.75
C ALA A 274 -32.60 -12.37 -31.79
N GLY A 275 -32.61 -13.63 -31.35
CA GLY A 275 -33.08 -14.75 -32.17
C GLY A 275 -34.58 -14.64 -32.43
N GLU A 276 -34.96 -14.56 -33.70
CA GLU A 276 -36.33 -14.72 -34.18
C GLU A 276 -36.84 -16.13 -33.88
N GLY A 277 -37.60 -16.27 -32.79
CA GLY A 277 -38.42 -17.45 -32.50
C GLY A 277 -39.88 -17.18 -32.89
N GLY A 278 -40.30 -17.65 -34.06
CA GLY A 278 -41.71 -17.68 -34.46
C GLY A 278 -42.47 -18.76 -33.68
N GLY A 279 -43.63 -18.40 -33.13
CA GLY A 279 -44.53 -19.40 -32.53
C GLY A 279 -45.63 -18.85 -31.62
N ASP A 280 -46.79 -18.60 -32.23
CA ASP A 280 -48.13 -18.84 -31.70
C ASP A 280 -48.92 -17.72 -30.99
N ALA A 281 -50.20 -17.66 -31.37
CA ALA A 281 -51.15 -16.60 -31.11
C ALA A 281 -51.87 -16.81 -29.77
N GLY A 282 -51.76 -15.83 -28.87
CA GLY A 282 -52.43 -15.85 -27.57
C GLY A 282 -52.61 -14.45 -26.99
N SER A 283 -53.66 -13.78 -27.45
CA SER A 283 -54.19 -12.52 -26.93
C SER A 283 -54.39 -12.54 -25.41
N THR A 284 -53.79 -11.61 -24.67
CA THR A 284 -54.52 -10.65 -23.82
C THR A 284 -53.64 -9.45 -23.40
N THR A 285 -54.24 -8.29 -23.59
CA THR A 285 -53.93 -6.93 -23.14
C THR A 285 -53.34 -6.82 -21.72
N ALA A 286 -52.18 -6.17 -21.58
CA ALA A 286 -51.81 -5.46 -20.35
C ALA A 286 -50.84 -4.32 -20.65
N THR A 287 -51.20 -3.16 -20.11
CA THR A 287 -50.72 -1.81 -20.33
C THR A 287 -49.30 -1.61 -19.78
N GLY A 288 -48.41 -1.01 -20.58
CA GLY A 288 -47.13 -0.50 -20.12
C GLY A 288 -47.32 0.64 -19.12
N GLY A 289 -47.02 0.36 -17.85
CA GLY A 289 -46.71 1.35 -16.83
C GLY A 289 -45.22 1.28 -16.48
N PRO A 290 -44.62 2.36 -15.93
CA PRO A 290 -43.25 2.32 -15.43
C PRO A 290 -43.13 1.17 -14.42
N ILE A 291 -42.13 0.31 -14.61
CA ILE A 291 -41.80 -0.77 -13.69
C ILE A 291 -41.35 -0.08 -12.41
N THR A 292 -42.22 0.00 -11.41
CA THR A 292 -41.81 0.36 -10.06
C THR A 292 -40.83 -0.70 -9.58
N PRO A 293 -39.65 -0.31 -9.05
CA PRO A 293 -38.71 -1.28 -8.47
C PRO A 293 -39.45 -2.13 -7.42
N ALA A 294 -39.15 -3.42 -7.39
CA ALA A 294 -39.80 -4.39 -6.52
C ALA A 294 -39.45 -4.17 -5.04
N CYS A 295 -38.33 -3.49 -4.77
CA CYS A 295 -37.87 -3.10 -3.45
C CYS A 295 -37.04 -1.81 -3.51
N SER A 296 -36.92 -1.17 -2.35
CA SER A 296 -36.10 0.00 -2.05
C SER A 296 -35.29 -0.16 -0.77
N THR A 297 -35.66 -1.13 0.09
CA THR A 297 -34.88 -1.58 1.25
C THR A 297 -34.89 -3.11 1.35
N ASP A 298 -33.89 -3.69 2.01
CA ASP A 298 -33.78 -5.14 2.23
C ASP A 298 -34.99 -5.73 2.99
N GLU A 299 -35.64 -4.92 3.83
CA GLU A 299 -36.79 -5.32 4.64
C GLU A 299 -38.01 -5.70 3.77
N GLU A 300 -38.06 -5.16 2.55
CA GLU A 300 -39.12 -5.44 1.57
C GLU A 300 -38.93 -6.81 0.89
N CYS A 301 -37.75 -7.42 0.97
CA CYS A 301 -37.39 -8.61 0.23
C CYS A 301 -37.66 -9.95 0.93
N GLY A 302 -38.20 -9.96 2.15
CA GLY A 302 -38.44 -11.19 2.89
C GLY A 302 -37.15 -11.87 3.37
N SER A 303 -37.28 -12.86 4.24
CA SER A 303 -36.11 -13.48 4.91
C SER A 303 -35.20 -14.21 3.92
N GLY A 304 -33.92 -13.84 3.90
CA GLY A 304 -32.89 -14.49 3.07
C GLY A 304 -32.68 -13.85 1.69
N GLN A 305 -33.23 -12.66 1.46
CA GLN A 305 -33.03 -11.87 0.24
C GLN A 305 -32.63 -10.44 0.61
N GLY A 306 -31.93 -9.76 -0.30
CA GLY A 306 -31.57 -8.35 -0.21
C GLY A 306 -32.00 -7.59 -1.47
N CYS A 307 -32.17 -6.28 -1.36
CA CYS A 307 -32.58 -5.43 -2.45
C CYS A 307 -31.36 -4.96 -3.25
N SER A 308 -31.27 -5.33 -4.53
CA SER A 308 -30.20 -4.87 -5.42
C SER A 308 -30.33 -3.39 -5.74
N SER A 309 -29.25 -2.78 -6.26
CA SER A 309 -29.28 -1.40 -6.77
C SER A 309 -30.29 -1.18 -7.92
N GLN A 310 -30.69 -2.27 -8.58
CA GLN A 310 -31.73 -2.28 -9.62
C GLN A 310 -33.15 -2.41 -9.07
N GLY A 311 -33.30 -2.50 -7.73
CA GLY A 311 -34.59 -2.62 -7.06
C GLY A 311 -35.19 -4.03 -7.18
N GLU A 312 -34.36 -5.06 -7.28
CA GLU A 312 -34.79 -6.47 -7.34
C GLU A 312 -34.40 -7.21 -6.06
N CYS A 313 -35.31 -8.05 -5.53
CA CYS A 313 -35.00 -8.91 -4.39
C CYS A 313 -34.19 -10.13 -4.84
N LYS A 314 -32.89 -10.11 -4.55
CA LYS A 314 -31.96 -11.20 -4.88
C LYS A 314 -31.64 -12.05 -3.63
N PRO A 315 -31.39 -13.36 -3.77
CA PRO A 315 -30.96 -14.19 -2.64
C PRO A 315 -29.69 -13.65 -2.00
N LEU A 316 -29.61 -13.70 -0.67
CA LEU A 316 -28.37 -13.43 0.07
C LEU A 316 -27.54 -14.70 0.13
N THR A 317 -26.32 -14.65 -0.38
CA THR A 317 -25.32 -15.69 -0.16
C THR A 317 -24.53 -15.34 1.10
N THR A 318 -24.65 -16.17 2.14
CA THR A 318 -23.83 -16.03 3.34
C THR A 318 -22.49 -16.71 3.12
N VAL A 319 -21.41 -15.93 3.18
CA VAL A 319 -20.05 -16.44 3.15
C VAL A 319 -19.45 -16.27 4.54
N CYS A 320 -19.05 -17.37 5.16
CA CYS A 320 -18.39 -17.35 6.46
C CYS A 320 -16.90 -17.56 6.28
N VAL A 321 -16.10 -16.55 6.60
CA VAL A 321 -14.64 -16.65 6.50
C VAL A 321 -14.04 -17.26 7.77
N ASN A 322 -14.70 -17.08 8.94
CA ASN A 322 -14.30 -17.68 10.23
C ASN A 322 -12.79 -17.60 10.48
N GLN A 323 -12.15 -16.51 10.05
CA GLN A 323 -10.73 -16.30 10.27
C GLN A 323 -10.54 -15.52 11.56
N THR A 324 -9.66 -16.04 12.40
CA THR A 324 -9.15 -15.34 13.58
C THR A 324 -7.75 -14.84 13.26
N VAL A 325 -7.57 -13.52 13.25
CA VAL A 325 -6.26 -12.87 13.15
C VAL A 325 -5.83 -12.49 14.55
N ARG A 326 -4.70 -13.00 15.00
CA ARG A 326 -4.12 -12.65 16.30
C ARG A 326 -3.01 -11.64 16.12
N VAL A 327 -3.10 -10.53 16.86
CA VAL A 327 -2.06 -9.51 16.93
C VAL A 327 -1.40 -9.61 18.30
N ASP A 328 -0.17 -10.13 18.31
CA ASP A 328 0.69 -10.16 19.49
C ASP A 328 1.53 -8.87 19.57
N LYS A 329 1.99 -8.52 20.78
CA LYS A 329 2.92 -7.41 21.06
C LYS A 329 2.36 -6.02 20.75
N LEU A 330 1.26 -5.67 21.41
CA LEU A 330 0.77 -4.30 21.47
C LEU A 330 1.73 -3.46 22.33
N HIS A 331 2.86 -3.07 21.76
CA HIS A 331 3.84 -2.24 22.44
C HIS A 331 3.18 -0.90 22.80
N LEU A 332 3.04 -0.61 24.10
CA LEU A 332 2.69 0.70 24.66
C LEU A 332 1.22 1.13 24.57
N VAL A 333 0.25 0.25 24.82
CA VAL A 333 -1.10 0.73 25.18
C VAL A 333 -1.09 1.14 26.65
N LYS A 334 -0.72 2.41 26.90
CA LYS A 334 -0.74 2.99 28.24
C LYS A 334 -2.20 3.31 28.62
N GLY A 335 -2.94 2.30 29.05
CA GLY A 335 -4.32 2.43 29.54
C GLY A 335 -4.35 2.28 31.06
N ASP A 336 -5.21 3.06 31.72
CA ASP A 336 -5.64 2.81 33.09
C ASP A 336 -6.53 1.55 33.18
N ARG A 337 -6.89 1.16 34.40
CA ARG A 337 -7.72 -0.01 34.79
C ARG A 337 -9.00 -0.25 33.97
N GLU A 338 -9.48 0.76 33.23
CA GLU A 338 -10.70 0.69 32.42
C GLU A 338 -10.44 1.03 30.93
N PHE A 339 -9.17 1.13 30.51
CA PHE A 339 -8.77 1.73 29.23
C PHE A 339 -9.66 2.95 28.90
N GLY A 340 -9.90 3.87 29.84
CA GLY A 340 -11.04 4.80 29.83
C GLY A 340 -11.17 5.63 28.55
N ALA A 341 -11.79 5.06 27.51
CA ALA A 341 -11.75 5.55 26.12
C ALA A 341 -10.35 5.58 25.44
N ASN A 342 -9.38 4.81 25.94
CA ASN A 342 -7.98 4.75 25.46
C ASN A 342 -7.52 3.34 25.07
N GLY A 343 -8.43 2.46 24.65
CA GLY A 343 -8.08 1.18 24.04
C GLY A 343 -7.24 1.35 22.76
N PRO A 344 -6.53 0.30 22.29
CA PRO A 344 -5.81 0.40 21.03
C PRO A 344 -6.80 0.68 19.90
N LEU A 345 -6.51 1.70 19.09
CA LEU A 345 -7.28 1.98 17.89
C LEU A 345 -6.93 0.93 16.83
N VAL A 346 -7.85 0.02 16.55
CA VAL A 346 -7.68 -0.99 15.51
C VAL A 346 -8.36 -0.50 14.24
N MET A 347 -7.57 -0.31 13.18
CA MET A 347 -8.09 -0.05 11.84
C MET A 347 -8.20 -1.36 11.07
N LEU A 348 -9.35 -1.57 10.44
CA LEU A 348 -9.63 -2.73 9.63
C LEU A 348 -9.94 -2.29 8.19
N GLN A 349 -9.33 -2.95 7.22
CA GLN A 349 -9.57 -2.71 5.81
C GLN A 349 -9.93 -4.04 5.15
N LEU A 350 -11.00 -4.05 4.37
CA LEU A 350 -11.51 -5.23 3.69
C LEU A 350 -11.54 -4.96 2.18
N PHE A 351 -10.92 -5.85 1.42
CA PHE A 351 -10.91 -5.82 -0.05
C PHE A 351 -11.75 -6.97 -0.58
N PRO A 352 -13.00 -6.72 -1.01
CA PRO A 352 -13.78 -7.75 -1.67
C PRO A 352 -13.12 -8.10 -3.02
N GLY A 353 -12.75 -9.36 -3.21
CA GLY A 353 -12.11 -9.82 -4.47
C GLY A 353 -13.08 -9.97 -5.65
N VAL A 354 -14.35 -9.63 -5.47
CA VAL A 354 -15.41 -9.67 -6.49
C VAL A 354 -16.35 -8.50 -6.31
N ASN A 355 -16.88 -7.98 -7.41
CA ASN A 355 -17.91 -6.94 -7.40
C ASN A 355 -19.18 -7.49 -6.73
N ALA A 356 -19.55 -6.91 -5.60
CA ALA A 356 -20.70 -7.35 -4.82
C ALA A 356 -21.48 -6.15 -4.27
N GLU A 357 -22.81 -6.28 -4.22
CA GLU A 357 -23.73 -5.30 -3.63
C GLU A 357 -24.29 -5.83 -2.30
N GLY A 358 -24.76 -4.91 -1.44
CA GLY A 358 -25.46 -5.26 -0.21
C GLY A 358 -24.60 -6.00 0.82
N ILE A 359 -23.29 -5.73 0.84
CA ILE A 359 -22.37 -6.42 1.74
C ILE A 359 -22.66 -6.00 3.17
N THR A 360 -23.03 -6.94 4.03
CA THR A 360 -23.06 -6.72 5.48
C THR A 360 -21.93 -7.50 6.15
N VAL A 361 -21.01 -6.80 6.81
CA VAL A 361 -19.86 -7.37 7.52
C VAL A 361 -20.11 -7.27 9.02
N GLN A 362 -20.08 -8.42 9.69
CA GLN A 362 -19.97 -8.46 11.15
C GLN A 362 -18.53 -8.75 11.54
N ALA A 363 -17.93 -7.79 12.24
CA ALA A 363 -16.59 -7.91 12.79
C ALA A 363 -16.66 -7.98 14.31
N GLN A 364 -16.01 -8.99 14.91
CA GLN A 364 -15.88 -9.13 16.34
C GLN A 364 -14.41 -9.04 16.72
N LEU A 365 -14.10 -8.15 17.66
CA LEU A 365 -12.77 -7.97 18.18
C LEU A 365 -12.78 -8.31 19.67
N THR A 366 -11.91 -9.23 20.06
CA THR A 366 -11.74 -9.71 21.42
C THR A 366 -10.33 -9.36 21.88
N MET A 367 -10.23 -8.66 23.00
CA MET A 367 -8.97 -8.41 23.70
C MET A 367 -8.88 -9.34 24.89
N THR A 368 -7.71 -9.94 25.09
CA THR A 368 -7.44 -10.81 26.23
C THR A 368 -6.21 -10.33 26.96
N GLU A 369 -6.35 -10.16 28.28
CA GLU A 369 -5.22 -9.85 29.15
C GLU A 369 -4.37 -11.10 29.40
N LEU A 370 -3.05 -10.97 29.37
CA LEU A 370 -2.12 -12.04 29.71
C LEU A 370 -1.31 -11.66 30.95
N GLY A 371 -1.43 -12.44 32.02
CA GLY A 371 -0.58 -12.33 33.20
C GLY A 371 -1.32 -12.06 34.50
N SER A 372 -2.54 -11.52 34.44
CA SER A 372 -3.46 -11.39 35.59
C SER A 372 -4.51 -12.51 35.58
N ASP A 373 -5.76 -12.21 35.23
CA ASP A 373 -6.92 -13.10 35.36
C ASP A 373 -7.38 -13.75 34.04
N GLN A 374 -6.77 -13.39 32.92
CA GLN A 374 -7.16 -13.80 31.56
C GLN A 374 -8.59 -13.37 31.19
N SER A 375 -9.05 -12.26 31.74
CA SER A 375 -10.32 -11.66 31.34
C SER A 375 -10.30 -11.23 29.87
N THR A 376 -11.50 -11.18 29.28
CA THR A 376 -11.70 -10.87 27.87
C THR A 376 -12.72 -9.75 27.71
N GLY A 377 -12.39 -8.77 26.88
CA GLY A 377 -13.31 -7.73 26.43
C GLY A 377 -13.64 -7.93 24.96
N THR A 378 -14.92 -7.90 24.59
CA THR A 378 -15.35 -8.09 23.19
C THR A 378 -16.16 -6.90 22.70
N ALA A 379 -15.80 -6.35 21.54
CA ALA A 379 -16.63 -5.42 20.80
C ALA A 379 -17.10 -6.08 19.50
N THR A 380 -18.37 -5.89 19.16
CA THR A 380 -18.94 -6.36 17.89
C THR A 380 -19.51 -5.16 17.15
N THR A 381 -19.15 -5.04 15.88
CA THR A 381 -19.61 -3.96 15.03
C THR A 381 -20.13 -4.53 13.71
N LEU A 382 -21.15 -3.87 13.17
CA LEU A 382 -21.83 -4.22 11.94
C LEU A 382 -21.63 -3.09 10.95
N PHE A 383 -21.21 -3.45 9.74
CA PHE A 383 -21.04 -2.52 8.64
C PHE A 383 -21.90 -2.99 7.49
N SER A 384 -22.67 -2.08 6.90
CA SER A 384 -23.53 -2.38 5.75
C SER A 384 -23.16 -1.46 4.59
N PHE A 385 -22.93 -2.06 3.43
CA PHE A 385 -22.54 -1.38 2.18
C PHE A 385 -23.64 -1.61 1.15
N PRO A 386 -24.56 -0.65 0.99
CA PRO A 386 -25.74 -0.81 0.13
C PRO A 386 -25.43 -0.67 -1.38
N ALA A 387 -24.22 -0.26 -1.75
CA ALA A 387 -23.81 -0.08 -3.14
C ALA A 387 -22.61 -0.99 -3.47
N ALA A 388 -22.39 -1.23 -4.76
CA ALA A 388 -21.19 -1.90 -5.24
C ALA A 388 -19.96 -1.10 -4.81
N VAL A 389 -19.04 -1.75 -4.11
CA VAL A 389 -17.82 -1.13 -3.60
C VAL A 389 -16.62 -1.98 -4.00
N ASP A 390 -15.70 -1.37 -4.76
CA ASP A 390 -14.43 -2.00 -5.15
C ASP A 390 -13.46 -2.13 -3.96
N SER A 391 -13.68 -1.32 -2.92
CA SER A 391 -12.97 -1.41 -1.64
C SER A 391 -13.83 -0.91 -0.47
N VAL A 392 -13.72 -1.57 0.67
CA VAL A 392 -14.41 -1.19 1.91
C VAL A 392 -13.40 -0.62 2.90
N HIS A 393 -13.43 0.71 3.07
CA HIS A 393 -12.71 1.40 4.12
C HIS A 393 -13.60 1.46 5.37
N MET A 394 -13.14 0.88 6.47
CA MET A 394 -13.90 0.84 7.71
C MET A 394 -13.46 1.99 8.62
N THR A 395 -14.43 2.66 9.24
CA THR A 395 -14.19 3.69 10.25
C THR A 395 -13.49 3.07 11.46
N PRO A 396 -12.55 3.76 12.12
CA PRO A 396 -11.96 3.28 13.36
C PRO A 396 -13.03 2.89 14.37
N VAL A 397 -12.87 1.71 14.97
CA VAL A 397 -13.75 1.22 16.03
C VAL A 397 -13.02 1.42 17.34
N GLU A 398 -13.59 2.27 18.19
CA GLU A 398 -13.11 2.42 19.56
C GLU A 398 -13.57 1.21 20.38
N LEU A 399 -12.63 0.49 20.98
CA LEU A 399 -12.96 -0.56 21.93
C LEU A 399 -12.95 0.00 23.34
N VAL A 400 -14.06 -0.21 24.02
CA VAL A 400 -14.14 -0.03 25.46
C VAL A 400 -13.96 -1.39 26.10
N TYR A 401 -12.78 -1.61 26.69
CA TYR A 401 -12.54 -2.75 27.55
C TYR A 401 -13.17 -2.47 28.93
N THR A 402 -13.89 -3.43 29.48
CA THR A 402 -14.43 -3.31 30.84
C THR A 402 -13.99 -4.52 31.63
N ASP A 403 -13.05 -4.31 32.54
CA ASP A 403 -12.70 -5.31 33.53
C ASP A 403 -13.92 -5.58 34.42
N SER A 404 -14.44 -6.80 34.34
CA SER A 404 -15.63 -7.23 35.09
C SER A 404 -15.30 -7.69 36.51
N ASN A 405 -14.01 -7.81 36.82
CA ASN A 405 -13.43 -8.28 38.06
C ASN A 405 -12.91 -7.04 38.83
N THR A 406 -13.65 -6.58 39.85
CA THR A 406 -13.18 -5.45 40.69
C THR A 406 -12.35 -5.90 41.89
N THR A 407 -12.06 -7.21 42.02
CA THR A 407 -11.33 -7.72 43.18
C THR A 407 -9.85 -7.33 43.07
N PRO A 408 -9.22 -6.81 44.14
CA PRO A 408 -7.77 -6.61 44.14
C PRO A 408 -7.10 -7.98 44.01
N ASP A 409 -6.41 -8.24 42.90
CA ASP A 409 -5.88 -9.55 42.61
C ASP A 409 -4.53 -9.80 43.32
N ASP A 410 -4.48 -10.87 44.10
CA ASP A 410 -3.28 -11.37 44.78
C ASP A 410 -2.32 -12.06 43.80
N ALA A 411 -1.71 -11.28 42.91
CA ALA A 411 -0.56 -11.70 42.10
C ALA A 411 0.72 -11.82 42.96
N ALA A 412 0.67 -12.63 44.01
CA ALA A 412 1.80 -13.05 44.81
C ALA A 412 1.82 -14.58 44.95
N GLY A 413 1.90 -15.27 43.82
CA GLY A 413 2.33 -16.67 43.78
C GLY A 413 3.85 -16.76 44.00
N PRO A 414 4.36 -17.70 44.82
CA PRO A 414 5.78 -17.79 45.20
C PRO A 414 6.77 -18.16 44.08
N ASP A 415 6.33 -18.24 42.81
CA ASP A 415 7.15 -18.62 41.66
C ASP A 415 7.40 -17.46 40.66
N ALA A 416 7.21 -16.20 41.08
CA ALA A 416 7.46 -15.03 40.24
C ALA A 416 8.95 -14.89 39.86
N PHE A 417 9.21 -14.70 38.56
CA PHE A 417 10.52 -14.60 37.93
C PHE A 417 11.42 -13.52 38.57
N PRO A 418 12.74 -13.76 38.75
CA PRO A 418 13.61 -12.94 39.59
C PRO A 418 14.06 -11.58 39.00
N PHE A 419 13.39 -11.00 38.00
CA PHE A 419 13.83 -9.73 37.38
C PHE A 419 12.74 -8.68 37.14
N ALA A 420 11.55 -8.80 37.73
CA ALA A 420 10.55 -7.72 37.68
C ALA A 420 10.65 -6.82 38.91
N SER A 421 10.77 -5.51 38.70
CA SER A 421 10.71 -4.47 39.73
C SER A 421 9.55 -3.54 39.38
N CYS A 422 8.36 -3.83 39.89
CA CYS A 422 7.23 -2.90 39.85
C CYS A 422 7.51 -1.79 40.86
N MET A 423 7.90 -0.61 40.39
CA MET A 423 8.19 0.53 41.26
C MET A 423 7.24 1.67 40.92
N GLY A 424 6.12 1.66 41.64
CA GLY A 424 5.10 2.71 41.61
C GLY A 424 3.75 2.14 41.29
N ASP A 425 3.10 1.47 42.25
CA ASP A 425 1.65 1.49 42.25
C ASP A 425 1.00 1.32 43.62
N THR A 426 -0.12 2.01 43.76
CA THR A 426 -1.09 1.87 44.84
C THR A 426 -1.77 0.49 44.71
N PRO A 427 -2.20 -0.17 45.80
CA PRO A 427 -2.89 -1.46 45.70
C PRO A 427 -4.12 -1.37 44.80
N GLY A 428 -4.12 -2.07 43.65
CA GLY A 428 -5.23 -2.13 42.68
C GLY A 428 -5.00 -1.42 41.35
N GLU A 429 -3.77 -1.05 41.02
CA GLU A 429 -3.35 -0.54 39.71
C GLU A 429 -2.36 -1.55 39.10
N ASP A 430 -2.86 -2.46 38.27
CA ASP A 430 -2.02 -3.43 37.56
C ASP A 430 -1.70 -2.87 36.17
N ILE A 431 -0.47 -2.39 35.97
CA ILE A 431 0.12 -2.19 34.65
C ILE A 431 1.30 -3.15 34.51
N CYS A 432 1.19 -4.08 33.56
CA CYS A 432 2.32 -4.87 33.13
C CYS A 432 3.12 -4.12 32.04
N ASP A 433 4.37 -3.76 32.34
CA ASP A 433 5.26 -2.99 31.45
C ASP A 433 6.02 -3.86 30.41
N GLU A 434 5.72 -5.16 30.31
CA GLU A 434 6.43 -6.07 29.40
C GLU A 434 5.69 -6.28 28.05
N PRO A 435 6.42 -6.51 26.94
CA PRO A 435 5.85 -6.65 25.60
C PRO A 435 5.01 -7.92 25.35
N VAL A 436 4.63 -8.66 26.40
CA VAL A 436 3.96 -9.97 26.32
C VAL A 436 2.65 -10.04 27.12
N CYS A 437 2.12 -8.90 27.56
CA CYS A 437 1.07 -8.85 28.59
C CYS A 437 -0.37 -8.73 28.05
N SER A 438 -0.57 -8.65 26.74
CA SER A 438 -1.89 -8.73 26.12
C SER A 438 -1.78 -9.13 24.65
N TYR A 439 -2.88 -9.67 24.12
CA TYR A 439 -3.06 -9.88 22.68
C TYR A 439 -4.48 -9.51 22.27
N CYS A 440 -4.63 -9.13 21.00
CA CYS A 440 -5.93 -8.95 20.37
C CYS A 440 -6.20 -10.13 19.43
N GLU A 441 -7.36 -10.75 19.55
CA GLU A 441 -7.92 -11.66 18.57
C GLU A 441 -9.04 -10.99 17.81
N PHE A 442 -8.89 -10.94 16.50
CA PHE A 442 -9.87 -10.38 15.58
C PHE A 442 -10.55 -11.51 14.84
N GLN A 443 -11.87 -11.65 14.98
CA GLN A 443 -12.66 -12.65 14.28
C GLN A 443 -13.55 -11.99 13.24
N VAL A 444 -13.32 -12.32 11.97
CA VAL A 444 -14.27 -12.03 10.89
C VAL A 444 -15.31 -13.15 10.88
N GLY A 445 -16.56 -12.79 11.14
CA GLY A 445 -17.67 -13.73 11.13
C GLY A 445 -18.12 -14.09 9.71
N CYS A 446 -19.44 -14.10 9.53
CA CYS A 446 -20.05 -14.28 8.23
C CYS A 446 -20.45 -12.93 7.63
N PHE A 447 -20.38 -12.82 6.32
CA PHE A 447 -20.97 -11.72 5.57
C PHE A 447 -22.08 -12.25 4.66
N ALA A 448 -23.14 -11.47 4.53
CA ALA A 448 -24.20 -11.71 3.57
C ALA A 448 -23.90 -10.85 2.33
N VAL A 449 -23.96 -11.47 1.16
CA VAL A 449 -23.64 -10.84 -0.13
C VAL A 449 -24.80 -11.03 -1.08
N ILE A 450 -25.18 -9.98 -1.80
CA ILE A 450 -26.01 -10.11 -2.99
C ILE A 450 -25.05 -10.36 -4.16
N GLU A 451 -25.05 -11.59 -4.67
CA GLU A 451 -24.28 -11.93 -5.87
C GLU A 451 -24.89 -11.17 -7.06
N LEU A 452 -24.07 -10.36 -7.74
CA LEU A 452 -24.50 -9.53 -8.85
C LEU A 452 -24.85 -10.35 -10.09
#